data_AF-I9G8R4-F1
#
_entry.id   AF-I9G8R4-F1
#
_cell.length_a   1.000
_cell.length_b   1.000
_cell.length_c   1.000
_cell.angle_alpha   90.00
_cell.angle_beta   90.00
_cell.angle_gamma   90.00
#
_symmetry.space_group_name_H-M   'P 1'
#
loop_
_entity.id
_entity.type
_entity.pdbx_description
1 polymer ?
#
loop_
_entity_poly.entity_id
_entity_poly.type
_entity_poly.pdbx_seq_one_letter_code
_entity_poly.pdbx_strand_id
1 'polypeptide(L)'
;MKLKHFLLCVMGILIPTTVFSAEYYVVPGLRATGNDGSSWEKAITMYDIFENDAAAAKNDEVSKYKTGDVFFLAGGTYYNATSPGSDAGRIYRGYIFVGGCDQSKGVVTEWPAYPSATPTIFSGDLDENGGPSAGDLRNLIHVRQARNDDAENLAHICKLIGIDFTCSYSPEGSTNASGAVYCTQGAIELQYCNIYNNISKGEGTGDGIGAGIHIYGGLYHIKDCNVYNNKAHKTGAGFRCTSRSSKKANGVIERCYFGNNEVESRYGGAITQSSGENMWIINSTIVDNKAFYEGAGICANGSSFDDDVRAVHIINCTIAGNTCAADPSELYAEDTETGTVTNPGSWLGSQIRIACDPAVNICNSIIVGREDDGTVAKAAIVLTGTEKTPSSAYLNSYGGSILGTFGSVMNSPTIAINWNNDHMDGSNPNTYSKIFGTTTAGENGGFTKTLKPVDNGILDQLGVYALYGFELGEYIKTLKDEGKYLPFEIDVTVDQTGSKRSQEEINGETAPGAYDFLTNHGTGITDTNSPMSSLKLQVSGDGIYQIVGLTDNATIHIYNLQGIRIRSITQGNTIDLRDLTKGIYMANVNGQTFKVAR
;
A
#
# COMPACT_ATOMS: atom_id res chain seq x y z
N MET A 1 19.03 -55.10 21.34
CA MET A 1 19.09 -54.27 20.11
C MET A 1 17.74 -53.61 19.90
N LYS A 2 17.77 -52.34 19.52
CA LYS A 2 16.71 -51.32 19.69
C LYS A 2 15.51 -51.54 18.76
N LEU A 3 14.31 -51.67 19.34
CA LEU A 3 13.05 -51.49 18.64
C LEU A 3 12.56 -50.06 18.89
N LYS A 4 12.31 -49.33 17.80
CA LYS A 4 11.94 -47.91 17.77
C LYS A 4 10.60 -47.70 18.49
N HIS A 5 10.59 -46.75 19.43
CA HIS A 5 9.38 -46.26 20.06
C HIS A 5 8.64 -45.34 19.09
N PHE A 6 7.46 -45.78 18.65
CA PHE A 6 6.44 -44.92 18.05
C PHE A 6 5.66 -44.32 19.22
N LEU A 7 5.95 -43.07 19.59
CA LEU A 7 5.14 -42.33 20.55
C LEU A 7 3.99 -41.70 19.76
N LEU A 8 2.80 -42.27 19.95
CA LEU A 8 1.54 -41.71 19.46
C LEU A 8 1.29 -40.41 20.23
N CYS A 9 1.60 -39.25 19.64
CA CYS A 9 1.14 -37.97 20.15
C CYS A 9 -0.38 -37.92 19.97
N VAL A 10 -1.11 -38.21 21.04
CA VAL A 10 -2.52 -37.82 21.18
C VAL A 10 -2.52 -36.30 21.08
N MET A 11 -2.88 -35.77 19.90
CA MET A 11 -3.27 -34.37 19.73
C MET A 11 -4.50 -34.15 20.60
N GLY A 12 -4.28 -33.74 21.84
CA GLY A 12 -5.30 -33.06 22.61
C GLY A 12 -5.68 -31.84 21.80
N ILE A 13 -6.88 -31.87 21.23
CA ILE A 13 -7.57 -30.69 20.74
C ILE A 13 -7.75 -29.80 21.98
N LEU A 14 -6.74 -28.98 22.26
CA LEU A 14 -6.92 -27.72 22.95
C LEU A 14 -7.83 -26.92 22.03
N ILE A 15 -9.13 -27.02 22.29
CA ILE A 15 -10.09 -26.01 21.87
C ILE A 15 -9.45 -24.70 22.31
N PRO A 16 -9.03 -23.80 21.40
CA PRO A 16 -8.62 -22.47 21.82
C PRO A 16 -9.83 -21.95 22.57
N THR A 17 -9.70 -21.71 23.86
CA THR A 17 -10.66 -20.90 24.60
C THR A 17 -10.70 -19.59 23.83
N THR A 18 -11.77 -19.38 23.08
CA THR A 18 -12.09 -18.10 22.48
C THR A 18 -12.27 -17.14 23.64
N VAL A 19 -11.18 -16.50 24.07
CA VAL A 19 -11.28 -15.36 24.96
C VAL A 19 -12.05 -14.33 24.14
N PHE A 20 -13.29 -14.08 24.52
CA PHE A 20 -14.05 -12.99 23.92
C PHE A 20 -13.22 -11.73 24.08
N SER A 21 -12.86 -11.12 22.96
CA SER A 21 -12.23 -9.80 22.93
C SER A 21 -13.15 -8.81 23.64
N ALA A 22 -12.64 -8.05 24.61
CA ALA A 22 -13.42 -6.98 25.20
C ALA A 22 -13.50 -5.81 24.22
N GLU A 23 -14.68 -5.19 24.13
CA GLU A 23 -14.94 -4.07 23.24
C GLU A 23 -14.98 -2.76 24.03
N TYR A 24 -14.29 -1.75 23.49
CA TYR A 24 -14.19 -0.43 24.09
C TYR A 24 -14.52 0.68 23.08
N TYR A 25 -15.19 1.72 23.56
CA TYR A 25 -15.56 2.88 22.77
C TYR A 25 -14.60 4.04 23.06
N VAL A 26 -14.05 4.64 22.01
CA VAL A 26 -12.99 5.64 22.09
C VAL A 26 -13.37 6.91 21.34
N VAL A 27 -13.23 8.07 21.99
CA VAL A 27 -13.55 9.39 21.40
C VAL A 27 -12.35 10.32 21.38
N PRO A 28 -12.36 11.34 20.51
CA PRO A 28 -11.35 12.38 20.55
C PRO A 28 -11.26 13.05 21.92
N GLY A 29 -10.05 13.32 22.37
CA GLY A 29 -9.78 14.02 23.63
C GLY A 29 -8.30 14.18 23.89
N LEU A 30 -7.94 15.13 24.76
CA LEU A 30 -6.55 15.52 25.07
C LEU A 30 -6.07 15.03 26.45
N ARG A 31 -6.84 14.16 27.11
CA ARG A 31 -6.54 13.61 28.44
C ARG A 31 -7.37 12.36 28.72
N ALA A 32 -6.88 11.51 29.61
CA ALA A 32 -7.63 10.37 30.11
C ALA A 32 -8.96 10.80 30.73
N THR A 33 -10.02 10.03 30.49
CA THR A 33 -11.35 10.28 31.07
C THR A 33 -11.55 9.52 32.38
N GLY A 34 -10.84 8.41 32.57
CA GLY A 34 -11.08 7.47 33.66
C GLY A 34 -12.35 6.64 33.49
N ASN A 35 -13.03 6.74 32.35
CA ASN A 35 -14.21 5.94 32.06
C ASN A 35 -13.86 4.45 31.81
N ASP A 36 -14.88 3.61 31.80
CA ASP A 36 -14.71 2.17 31.57
C ASP A 36 -14.65 1.78 30.08
N GLY A 37 -15.10 2.65 29.17
CA GLY A 37 -15.13 2.41 27.74
C GLY A 37 -16.27 1.50 27.28
N SER A 38 -17.25 1.20 28.14
CA SER A 38 -18.30 0.20 27.85
C SER A 38 -19.40 0.66 26.88
N SER A 39 -19.50 1.97 26.61
CA SER A 39 -20.44 2.56 25.65
C SER A 39 -19.93 3.92 25.16
N TRP A 40 -20.58 4.52 24.16
CA TRP A 40 -20.24 5.87 23.70
C TRP A 40 -20.37 6.94 24.81
N GLU A 41 -21.34 6.81 25.71
CA GLU A 41 -21.54 7.72 26.85
C GLU A 41 -20.45 7.58 27.92
N LYS A 42 -19.83 6.41 27.98
CA LYS A 42 -18.70 6.09 28.86
C LYS A 42 -17.42 5.88 28.08
N ALA A 43 -17.28 6.55 26.93
CA ALA A 43 -16.11 6.36 26.09
C ALA A 43 -14.83 6.83 26.80
N ILE A 44 -13.74 6.14 26.47
CA ILE A 44 -12.38 6.53 26.85
C ILE A 44 -11.73 7.35 25.73
N THR A 45 -10.51 7.82 25.97
CA THR A 45 -9.66 8.45 24.95
C THR A 45 -8.43 7.59 24.69
N MET A 46 -7.65 7.94 23.66
CA MET A 46 -6.34 7.31 23.44
C MET A 46 -5.40 7.46 24.65
N TYR A 47 -5.54 8.51 25.45
CA TYR A 47 -4.74 8.74 26.64
C TYR A 47 -4.99 7.68 27.73
N ASP A 48 -6.23 7.22 27.92
CA ASP A 48 -6.52 6.12 28.85
C ASP A 48 -5.78 4.83 28.46
N ILE A 49 -5.66 4.58 27.15
CA ILE A 49 -4.95 3.41 26.59
C ILE A 49 -3.44 3.57 26.78
N PHE A 50 -2.89 4.73 26.44
CA PHE A 50 -1.46 5.02 26.60
C PHE A 50 -1.01 4.99 28.05
N GLU A 51 -1.81 5.55 28.97
CA GLU A 51 -1.52 5.51 30.41
C GLU A 51 -1.55 4.07 30.94
N ASN A 52 -2.52 3.26 30.51
CA ASN A 52 -2.55 1.83 30.86
C ASN A 52 -1.29 1.11 30.37
N ASP A 53 -0.87 1.32 29.12
CA ASP A 53 0.28 0.64 28.54
C ASP A 53 1.60 1.10 29.15
N ALA A 54 1.71 2.38 29.51
CA ALA A 54 2.83 2.91 30.26
C ALA A 54 2.91 2.27 31.67
N ALA A 55 1.79 2.20 32.40
CA ALA A 55 1.73 1.66 33.75
C ALA A 55 1.98 0.15 33.80
N ALA A 56 1.40 -0.60 32.86
CA ALA A 56 1.54 -2.05 32.81
C ALA A 56 2.93 -2.49 32.29
N ALA A 57 3.70 -1.58 31.67
CA ALA A 57 5.10 -1.78 31.29
C ALA A 57 5.39 -3.15 30.67
N LYS A 58 4.57 -3.57 29.70
CA LYS A 58 4.68 -4.84 28.95
C LYS A 58 4.20 -6.11 29.66
N ASN A 59 3.61 -6.00 30.86
CA ASN A 59 3.06 -7.12 31.60
C ASN A 59 1.55 -7.26 31.37
N ASP A 60 1.14 -8.27 30.61
CA ASP A 60 -0.26 -8.54 30.29
C ASP A 60 -1.13 -8.89 31.49
N GLU A 61 -0.57 -9.43 32.59
CA GLU A 61 -1.35 -9.81 33.77
C GLU A 61 -1.93 -8.59 34.48
N VAL A 62 -1.12 -7.53 34.61
CA VAL A 62 -1.49 -6.29 35.34
C VAL A 62 -2.21 -5.26 34.45
N SER A 63 -2.20 -5.45 33.13
CA SER A 63 -2.89 -4.56 32.20
C SER A 63 -4.39 -4.60 32.37
N LYS A 64 -5.07 -3.45 32.30
CA LYS A 64 -6.54 -3.42 32.20
C LYS A 64 -6.99 -4.04 30.87
N TYR A 65 -6.36 -3.62 29.78
CA TYR A 65 -6.69 -4.05 28.42
C TYR A 65 -5.75 -5.17 27.95
N LYS A 66 -6.29 -6.18 27.29
CA LYS A 66 -5.57 -7.39 26.90
C LYS A 66 -5.31 -7.44 25.40
N THR A 67 -4.30 -8.21 25.02
CA THR A 67 -4.07 -8.56 23.61
C THR A 67 -5.33 -9.22 23.04
N GLY A 68 -5.77 -8.76 21.87
CA GLY A 68 -7.02 -9.17 21.24
C GLY A 68 -8.19 -8.21 21.46
N ASP A 69 -8.15 -7.32 22.46
CA ASP A 69 -9.23 -6.35 22.73
C ASP A 69 -9.45 -5.38 21.56
N VAL A 70 -10.72 -5.02 21.32
CA VAL A 70 -11.15 -4.14 20.24
C VAL A 70 -11.50 -2.74 20.77
N PHE A 71 -10.95 -1.72 20.12
CA PHE A 71 -11.22 -0.31 20.38
C PHE A 71 -11.91 0.31 19.16
N PHE A 72 -13.19 0.63 19.30
CA PHE A 72 -13.99 1.33 18.31
C PHE A 72 -13.79 2.84 18.44
N LEU A 73 -13.19 3.45 17.43
CA LEU A 73 -12.89 4.87 17.40
C LEU A 73 -13.99 5.61 16.65
N ALA A 74 -14.57 6.60 17.31
CA ALA A 74 -15.48 7.53 16.69
C ALA A 74 -14.80 8.30 15.55
N GLY A 75 -15.59 8.74 14.57
CA GLY A 75 -15.13 9.75 13.63
C GLY A 75 -14.69 11.03 14.33
N GLY A 76 -13.61 11.65 13.84
CA GLY A 76 -13.03 12.86 14.42
C GLY A 76 -11.50 12.88 14.42
N THR A 77 -10.94 14.03 14.83
CA THR A 77 -9.48 14.25 14.88
C THR A 77 -8.91 13.96 16.27
N TYR A 78 -7.90 13.11 16.33
CA TYR A 78 -7.18 12.71 17.54
C TYR A 78 -5.76 13.28 17.53
N TYR A 79 -5.39 13.94 18.63
CA TYR A 79 -4.02 14.39 18.90
C TYR A 79 -3.42 13.53 20.00
N ASN A 80 -2.58 12.58 19.60
CA ASN A 80 -2.09 11.52 20.48
C ASN A 80 -0.91 11.92 21.38
N ALA A 81 -0.53 13.19 21.34
CA ALA A 81 0.26 13.88 22.35
C ALA A 81 -0.06 15.38 22.31
N THR A 82 0.38 16.14 23.31
CA THR A 82 -0.02 17.56 23.51
C THR A 82 1.13 18.56 23.39
N SER A 83 2.32 18.12 22.99
CA SER A 83 3.51 18.98 22.93
C SER A 83 4.16 18.93 21.55
N PRO A 84 4.60 20.08 20.99
CA PRO A 84 5.37 20.09 19.75
C PRO A 84 6.58 19.17 19.79
N GLY A 85 6.81 18.42 18.71
CA GLY A 85 7.91 17.48 18.55
C GLY A 85 7.83 16.22 19.45
N SER A 86 6.72 16.01 20.14
CA SER A 86 6.50 14.82 20.96
C SER A 86 6.04 13.61 20.14
N ASP A 87 6.22 12.43 20.73
CA ASP A 87 5.74 11.16 20.19
C ASP A 87 4.43 10.77 20.89
N ALA A 88 3.57 10.06 20.18
CA ALA A 88 2.44 9.35 20.76
C ALA A 88 2.89 8.35 21.84
N GLY A 89 1.97 8.04 22.74
CA GLY A 89 2.15 6.98 23.72
C GLY A 89 2.45 5.63 23.06
N ARG A 90 3.23 4.79 23.74
CA ARG A 90 3.60 3.46 23.23
C ARG A 90 2.48 2.47 23.45
N ILE A 91 2.22 1.67 22.42
CA ILE A 91 1.35 0.50 22.48
C ILE A 91 2.21 -0.76 22.53
N TYR A 92 2.00 -1.59 23.53
CA TYR A 92 2.78 -2.80 23.77
C TYR A 92 2.09 -4.11 23.35
N ARG A 93 0.79 -4.04 23.06
CA ARG A 93 -0.09 -5.21 22.92
C ARG A 93 -0.73 -5.29 21.53
N GLY A 94 -1.22 -6.49 21.20
CA GLY A 94 -1.95 -6.73 19.96
C GLY A 94 -3.40 -6.26 20.06
N TYR A 95 -3.60 -4.96 20.18
CA TYR A 95 -4.93 -4.35 20.16
C TYR A 95 -5.49 -4.27 18.73
N ILE A 96 -6.81 -4.21 18.61
CA ILE A 96 -7.50 -3.97 17.34
C ILE A 96 -8.18 -2.61 17.41
N PHE A 97 -7.68 -1.64 16.67
CA PHE A 97 -8.30 -0.32 16.53
C PHE A 97 -9.13 -0.28 15.26
N VAL A 98 -10.42 0.01 15.40
CA VAL A 98 -11.37 0.13 14.30
C VAL A 98 -11.81 1.59 14.21
N GLY A 99 -11.28 2.31 13.24
CA GLY A 99 -11.62 3.69 12.93
C GLY A 99 -12.89 3.82 12.12
N GLY A 100 -13.48 5.00 12.11
CA GLY A 100 -14.60 5.31 11.25
C GLY A 100 -15.97 5.00 11.84
N CYS A 101 -16.09 4.77 13.15
CA CYS A 101 -17.37 4.41 13.77
C CYS A 101 -18.30 5.63 13.94
N ASP A 102 -19.57 5.44 13.60
CA ASP A 102 -20.61 6.46 13.73
C ASP A 102 -21.35 6.32 15.07
N GLN A 103 -21.06 7.24 15.98
CA GLN A 103 -21.63 7.25 17.34
C GLN A 103 -23.15 7.36 17.36
N SER A 104 -23.74 8.00 16.34
CA SER A 104 -25.19 8.21 16.26
C SER A 104 -25.96 6.90 16.07
N LYS A 105 -25.28 5.82 15.66
CA LYS A 105 -25.85 4.48 15.50
C LYS A 105 -25.85 3.66 16.79
N GLY A 106 -25.27 4.17 17.88
CA GLY A 106 -25.16 3.44 19.14
C GLY A 106 -24.10 2.32 19.07
N VAL A 107 -24.38 1.19 19.71
CA VAL A 107 -23.48 0.03 19.79
C VAL A 107 -23.03 -0.41 18.40
N VAL A 108 -21.74 -0.71 18.24
CA VAL A 108 -21.18 -1.19 16.98
C VAL A 108 -21.55 -2.66 16.80
N THR A 109 -22.53 -2.94 15.94
CA THR A 109 -22.94 -4.31 15.58
C THR A 109 -22.32 -4.78 14.26
N GLU A 110 -21.84 -3.84 13.46
CA GLU A 110 -21.18 -4.07 12.17
C GLU A 110 -20.02 -3.08 12.03
N TRP A 111 -18.87 -3.53 11.54
CA TRP A 111 -17.72 -2.66 11.33
C TRP A 111 -17.97 -1.68 10.17
N PRO A 112 -17.35 -0.49 10.19
CA PRO A 112 -17.49 0.46 9.09
C PRO A 112 -17.04 -0.13 7.75
N ALA A 113 -17.74 0.23 6.68
CA ALA A 113 -17.22 0.12 5.33
C ALA A 113 -16.20 1.23 5.07
N TYR A 114 -15.20 0.96 4.24
CA TYR A 114 -14.13 1.91 3.94
C TYR A 114 -14.16 2.35 2.47
N PRO A 115 -13.96 3.65 2.19
CA PRO A 115 -13.78 4.74 3.16
C PRO A 115 -15.05 5.00 4.00
N SER A 116 -14.86 5.31 5.29
CA SER A 116 -15.98 5.58 6.20
C SER A 116 -16.55 6.99 5.98
N ALA A 117 -17.86 7.13 6.20
CA ALA A 117 -18.54 8.43 6.19
C ALA A 117 -18.14 9.34 7.37
N THR A 118 -17.58 8.76 8.44
CA THR A 118 -17.18 9.47 9.66
C THR A 118 -15.70 9.17 9.95
N PRO A 119 -14.75 9.72 9.17
CA PRO A 119 -13.34 9.31 9.23
C PRO A 119 -12.73 9.55 10.62
N THR A 120 -11.89 8.61 11.05
CA THR A 120 -11.01 8.76 12.22
C THR A 120 -9.64 9.22 11.75
N ILE A 121 -9.19 10.35 12.25
CA ILE A 121 -7.94 11.00 11.81
C ILE A 121 -7.02 11.12 13.01
N PHE A 122 -5.85 10.50 12.93
CA PHE A 122 -4.73 10.80 13.82
C PHE A 122 -3.93 11.91 13.14
N SER A 123 -3.93 13.10 13.76
CA SER A 123 -3.29 14.29 13.21
C SER A 123 -2.13 14.75 14.08
N GLY A 124 -1.05 15.18 13.43
CA GLY A 124 0.05 15.87 14.09
C GLY A 124 -0.13 17.39 14.21
N ASP A 125 -1.09 17.97 13.49
CA ASP A 125 -1.34 19.42 13.33
C ASP A 125 -1.78 20.09 14.65
N LEU A 126 -0.84 20.28 15.58
CA LEU A 126 -1.12 20.81 16.91
C LEU A 126 -1.29 22.32 16.91
N ASP A 127 -0.68 23.01 15.95
CA ASP A 127 -0.77 24.46 15.82
C ASP A 127 -1.89 24.93 14.87
N GLU A 128 -2.66 23.98 14.32
CA GLU A 128 -3.85 24.17 13.49
C GLU A 128 -3.55 24.96 12.20
N ASN A 129 -2.34 24.82 11.65
CA ASN A 129 -1.92 25.54 10.45
C ASN A 129 -2.30 24.81 9.13
N GLY A 130 -2.82 23.58 9.22
CA GLY A 130 -3.28 22.79 8.08
C GLY A 130 -2.20 21.98 7.37
N GLY A 131 -0.98 21.88 7.93
CA GLY A 131 0.11 21.09 7.35
C GLY A 131 1.25 20.79 8.33
N PRO A 132 2.13 19.83 8.00
CA PRO A 132 3.24 19.44 8.87
C PRO A 132 4.30 20.56 9.02
N SER A 133 4.61 20.89 10.27
CA SER A 133 5.46 21.99 10.69
C SER A 133 6.18 21.71 12.02
N ALA A 134 7.10 22.59 12.43
CA ALA A 134 7.80 22.43 13.71
C ALA A 134 6.89 22.54 14.96
N GLY A 135 5.65 23.01 14.81
CA GLY A 135 4.63 23.03 15.87
C GLY A 135 4.02 21.65 16.17
N ASP A 136 4.28 20.65 15.33
CA ASP A 136 3.47 19.44 15.26
C ASP A 136 4.08 18.22 15.93
N LEU A 137 3.26 17.16 16.03
CA LEU A 137 3.69 15.87 16.55
C LEU A 137 4.67 15.17 15.61
N ARG A 138 5.64 14.47 16.19
CA ARG A 138 6.64 13.73 15.44
C ARG A 138 6.10 12.42 14.89
N ASN A 139 5.43 11.64 15.75
CA ASN A 139 4.70 10.44 15.37
C ASN A 139 3.30 10.45 15.96
N LEU A 140 2.41 9.68 15.34
CA LEU A 140 0.98 9.68 15.64
C LEU A 140 0.54 8.37 16.29
N ILE A 141 1.34 7.32 16.09
CA ILE A 141 1.20 6.03 16.78
C ILE A 141 2.57 5.37 16.91
N HIS A 142 2.85 4.78 18.08
CA HIS A 142 4.07 4.01 18.32
C HIS A 142 3.76 2.61 18.83
N VAL A 143 3.89 1.61 17.94
CA VAL A 143 3.78 0.19 18.32
C VAL A 143 5.16 -0.35 18.69
N ARG A 144 5.25 -1.02 19.83
CA ARG A 144 6.46 -1.65 20.33
C ARG A 144 6.15 -3.00 20.95
N GLN A 145 7.04 -3.98 20.81
CA GLN A 145 6.78 -5.27 21.44
C GLN A 145 6.82 -5.21 22.98
N ALA A 146 5.87 -5.90 23.61
CA ALA A 146 5.89 -6.20 25.03
C ALA A 146 7.14 -7.00 25.46
N ARG A 147 7.41 -8.16 24.85
CA ARG A 147 8.54 -9.04 25.24
C ARG A 147 9.65 -9.09 24.19
N ASN A 148 10.87 -9.46 24.57
CA ASN A 148 12.04 -9.39 23.68
C ASN A 148 12.26 -10.65 22.82
N ASP A 149 11.44 -11.67 22.97
CA ASP A 149 11.62 -13.04 22.46
C ASP A 149 10.57 -13.47 21.42
N ASP A 150 9.35 -12.93 21.44
CA ASP A 150 8.24 -13.48 20.64
C ASP A 150 7.92 -12.68 19.37
N ALA A 151 8.94 -12.20 18.62
CA ALA A 151 8.72 -11.30 17.48
C ALA A 151 7.83 -11.89 16.37
N GLU A 152 7.66 -13.21 16.37
CA GLU A 152 6.87 -13.98 15.41
C GLU A 152 5.46 -14.35 15.93
N ASN A 153 5.11 -13.97 17.16
CA ASN A 153 3.79 -14.31 17.70
C ASN A 153 2.71 -13.40 17.10
N LEU A 154 2.04 -13.92 16.06
CA LEU A 154 0.95 -13.26 15.35
C LEU A 154 -0.20 -12.81 16.26
N ALA A 155 -0.37 -13.43 17.44
CA ALA A 155 -1.39 -13.01 18.40
C ALA A 155 -1.16 -11.60 18.96
N HIS A 156 0.07 -11.09 18.94
CA HIS A 156 0.43 -9.76 19.46
C HIS A 156 0.49 -8.67 18.39
N ILE A 157 -0.05 -8.91 17.19
CA ILE A 157 -0.13 -7.89 16.14
C ILE A 157 -1.12 -6.80 16.56
N CYS A 158 -0.64 -5.57 16.63
CA CYS A 158 -1.50 -4.40 16.78
C CYS A 158 -2.10 -4.04 15.43
N LYS A 159 -3.42 -4.11 15.31
CA LYS A 159 -4.16 -3.83 14.07
C LYS A 159 -4.75 -2.43 14.11
N LEU A 160 -4.55 -1.65 13.06
CA LEU A 160 -5.16 -0.35 12.86
C LEU A 160 -5.93 -0.38 11.54
N ILE A 161 -7.25 -0.26 11.64
CA ILE A 161 -8.17 -0.43 10.52
C ILE A 161 -8.92 0.89 10.32
N GLY A 162 -8.87 1.48 9.12
CA GLY A 162 -9.70 2.63 8.80
C GLY A 162 -9.28 3.96 9.43
N ILE A 163 -7.98 4.15 9.65
CA ILE A 163 -7.44 5.33 10.32
C ILE A 163 -6.58 6.13 9.34
N ASP A 164 -6.79 7.44 9.33
CA ASP A 164 -5.97 8.39 8.58
C ASP A 164 -4.83 8.92 9.45
N PHE A 165 -3.63 9.02 8.90
CA PHE A 165 -2.41 9.51 9.57
C PHE A 165 -1.82 10.68 8.80
N THR A 166 -1.86 11.88 9.38
CA THR A 166 -1.45 13.09 8.67
C THR A 166 -0.78 14.16 9.54
N CYS A 167 -0.10 15.09 8.89
CA CYS A 167 0.56 16.25 9.48
C CYS A 167 1.59 15.94 10.57
N SER A 168 2.24 14.77 10.52
CA SER A 168 3.40 14.53 11.39
C SER A 168 4.63 15.26 10.87
N TYR A 169 5.47 15.76 11.78
CA TYR A 169 6.70 16.48 11.46
C TYR A 169 7.88 16.05 12.33
N SER A 170 8.90 15.45 11.71
CA SER A 170 10.22 15.27 12.34
C SER A 170 11.17 16.39 11.92
N PRO A 171 11.72 17.21 12.84
CA PRO A 171 12.64 18.29 12.50
C PRO A 171 14.04 17.80 12.09
N GLU A 172 14.81 18.70 11.46
CA GLU A 172 16.25 18.54 11.22
C GLU A 172 17.00 18.21 12.51
N GLY A 173 18.06 17.41 12.42
CA GLY A 173 18.81 16.92 13.59
C GLY A 173 18.09 15.84 14.41
N SER A 174 16.86 15.43 14.04
CA SER A 174 16.20 14.27 14.67
C SER A 174 16.99 13.00 14.40
N THR A 175 17.44 12.34 15.47
CA THR A 175 18.18 11.08 15.42
C THR A 175 17.32 9.86 15.74
N ASN A 176 16.18 10.06 16.39
CA ASN A 176 15.24 8.98 16.73
C ASN A 176 14.25 8.76 15.60
N ALA A 177 14.33 7.59 14.95
CA ALA A 177 13.34 7.12 13.98
C ALA A 177 11.91 7.31 14.50
N SER A 178 11.05 8.00 13.75
CA SER A 178 9.64 8.26 14.12
C SER A 178 8.88 8.80 12.90
N GLY A 179 8.47 7.90 12.00
CA GLY A 179 7.44 8.25 11.00
C GLY A 179 6.08 8.43 11.66
N ALA A 180 5.08 8.94 10.92
CA ALA A 180 3.71 9.11 11.40
C ALA A 180 3.17 7.81 12.04
N VAL A 181 3.42 6.69 11.38
CA VAL A 181 3.27 5.34 11.93
C VAL A 181 4.65 4.77 12.25
N TYR A 182 4.92 4.54 13.53
CA TYR A 182 6.20 4.00 13.97
C TYR A 182 6.04 2.64 14.64
N CYS A 183 6.75 1.64 14.13
CA CYS A 183 6.84 0.32 14.76
C CYS A 183 8.29 0.01 15.12
N THR A 184 8.55 -0.31 16.40
CA THR A 184 9.89 -0.71 16.86
C THR A 184 9.90 -2.09 17.45
N GLN A 185 10.55 -3.02 16.77
CA GLN A 185 10.66 -4.43 17.18
C GLN A 185 9.30 -5.09 17.45
N GLY A 186 8.18 -4.46 17.06
CA GLY A 186 6.81 -4.90 17.32
C GLY A 186 6.20 -5.62 16.13
N ALA A 187 4.89 -5.81 16.17
CA ALA A 187 4.12 -6.39 15.08
C ALA A 187 2.91 -5.49 14.81
N ILE A 188 2.77 -5.01 13.57
CA ILE A 188 1.74 -4.04 13.20
C ILE A 188 1.01 -4.47 11.93
N GLU A 189 -0.30 -4.30 11.90
CA GLU A 189 -1.13 -4.45 10.71
C GLU A 189 -1.86 -3.14 10.45
N LEU A 190 -1.77 -2.62 9.22
CA LEU A 190 -2.55 -1.48 8.76
C LEU A 190 -3.51 -1.96 7.67
N GLN A 191 -4.79 -1.62 7.80
CA GLN A 191 -5.80 -1.97 6.81
C GLN A 191 -6.74 -0.79 6.53
N TYR A 192 -7.00 -0.48 5.26
CA TYR A 192 -7.88 0.63 4.87
C TYR A 192 -7.46 1.98 5.46
N CYS A 193 -6.15 2.19 5.62
CA CYS A 193 -5.59 3.42 6.18
C CYS A 193 -5.10 4.35 5.07
N ASN A 194 -5.20 5.66 5.32
CA ASN A 194 -4.52 6.68 4.52
C ASN A 194 -3.36 7.27 5.32
N ILE A 195 -2.14 7.24 4.77
CA ILE A 195 -0.95 7.82 5.40
C ILE A 195 -0.42 8.91 4.49
N TYR A 196 -0.64 10.18 4.85
CA TYR A 196 -0.43 11.27 3.91
C TYR A 196 -0.01 12.60 4.53
N ASN A 197 0.67 13.42 3.72
CA ASN A 197 1.15 14.76 4.10
C ASN A 197 1.97 14.75 5.41
N ASN A 198 2.87 13.77 5.56
CA ASN A 198 3.81 13.72 6.68
C ASN A 198 5.19 14.13 6.21
N ILE A 199 5.95 14.83 7.05
CA ILE A 199 7.29 15.30 6.74
C ILE A 199 8.30 14.77 7.76
N SER A 200 9.39 14.22 7.27
CA SER A 200 10.58 13.92 8.06
C SER A 200 11.79 14.62 7.48
N LYS A 201 12.28 15.64 8.18
CA LYS A 201 13.60 16.22 7.95
C LYS A 201 14.70 15.54 8.75
N GLY A 202 14.36 14.46 9.45
CA GLY A 202 15.29 13.74 10.31
C GLY A 202 16.41 13.05 9.52
N GLU A 203 17.65 13.35 9.87
CA GLU A 203 18.84 12.78 9.25
C GLU A 203 19.14 11.36 9.75
N GLY A 204 18.66 11.00 10.95
CA GLY A 204 18.92 9.70 11.58
C GLY A 204 20.41 9.37 11.72
N THR A 205 20.73 8.13 12.08
CA THR A 205 22.08 7.58 11.90
C THR A 205 22.11 6.80 10.58
N GLY A 206 22.95 7.22 9.62
CA GLY A 206 23.08 6.58 8.31
C GLY A 206 21.98 7.01 7.33
N ASP A 207 20.95 6.18 7.19
CA ASP A 207 20.02 6.23 6.05
C ASP A 207 18.83 7.21 6.21
N GLY A 208 18.66 7.92 7.34
CA GLY A 208 17.53 8.85 7.61
C GLY A 208 16.43 8.38 8.57
N ILE A 209 15.28 9.07 8.54
CA ILE A 209 14.01 8.67 9.16
C ILE A 209 12.88 8.68 8.11
N GLY A 210 12.08 7.62 8.04
CA GLY A 210 10.92 7.55 7.13
C GLY A 210 9.77 8.46 7.60
N ALA A 211 9.01 9.05 6.69
CA ALA A 211 7.99 10.05 7.03
C ALA A 211 6.60 9.44 7.29
N GLY A 212 6.10 8.63 6.36
CA GLY A 212 4.81 7.95 6.50
C GLY A 212 4.88 6.80 7.50
N ILE A 213 5.43 5.67 7.06
CA ILE A 213 5.55 4.45 7.87
C ILE A 213 7.03 4.12 8.09
N HIS A 214 7.44 3.95 9.34
CA HIS A 214 8.80 3.50 9.68
C HIS A 214 8.75 2.24 10.54
N ILE A 215 9.21 1.13 9.97
CA ILE A 215 9.46 -0.14 10.65
C ILE A 215 10.94 -0.23 11.05
N TYR A 216 11.20 -0.34 12.34
CA TYR A 216 12.55 -0.46 12.91
C TYR A 216 12.67 -1.79 13.67
N GLY A 217 12.82 -2.87 12.90
CA GLY A 217 12.72 -4.28 13.29
C GLY A 217 11.27 -4.70 13.57
N GLY A 218 10.96 -5.99 13.37
CA GLY A 218 9.65 -6.58 13.71
C GLY A 218 8.81 -7.06 12.52
N LEU A 219 7.53 -7.32 12.75
CA LEU A 219 6.57 -7.76 11.74
C LEU A 219 5.68 -6.62 11.24
N TYR A 220 5.35 -6.64 9.95
CA TYR A 220 4.39 -5.71 9.38
C TYR A 220 3.50 -6.36 8.32
N HIS A 221 2.22 -6.02 8.34
CA HIS A 221 1.26 -6.33 7.28
C HIS A 221 0.53 -5.06 6.89
N ILE A 222 0.90 -4.47 5.76
CA ILE A 222 0.28 -3.25 5.24
C ILE A 222 -0.61 -3.68 4.09
N LYS A 223 -1.92 -3.59 4.27
CA LYS A 223 -2.88 -4.09 3.29
C LYS A 223 -3.95 -3.07 2.96
N ASP A 224 -4.33 -2.97 1.70
CA ASP A 224 -5.43 -2.10 1.29
C ASP A 224 -5.26 -0.64 1.78
N CYS A 225 -4.04 -0.09 1.74
CA CYS A 225 -3.71 1.25 2.25
C CYS A 225 -3.27 2.20 1.13
N ASN A 226 -3.54 3.50 1.31
CA ASN A 226 -3.00 4.57 0.46
C ASN A 226 -1.90 5.33 1.22
N VAL A 227 -0.69 5.39 0.67
CA VAL A 227 0.47 6.08 1.26
C VAL A 227 0.97 7.13 0.28
N TYR A 228 0.71 8.41 0.55
CA TYR A 228 0.93 9.44 -0.48
C TYR A 228 1.31 10.82 0.05
N ASN A 229 1.97 11.62 -0.78
CA ASN A 229 2.39 12.99 -0.45
C ASN A 229 3.26 13.10 0.82
N ASN A 230 3.94 12.03 1.22
CA ASN A 230 4.88 12.07 2.33
C ASN A 230 6.25 12.54 1.84
N LYS A 231 6.99 13.28 2.67
CA LYS A 231 8.32 13.77 2.32
C LYS A 231 9.35 13.39 3.35
N ALA A 232 10.46 12.80 2.93
CA ALA A 232 11.58 12.49 3.79
C ALA A 232 12.89 13.12 3.29
N HIS A 233 13.81 13.41 4.20
CA HIS A 233 15.09 13.99 3.83
C HIS A 233 15.99 12.97 3.11
N LYS A 234 16.28 11.81 3.73
CA LYS A 234 17.21 10.81 3.15
C LYS A 234 16.52 9.65 2.43
N THR A 235 15.68 8.82 3.05
CA THR A 235 15.10 7.64 2.37
C THR A 235 13.73 7.25 2.91
N GLY A 236 12.92 6.60 2.07
CA GLY A 236 11.67 5.91 2.42
C GLY A 236 10.58 6.86 2.90
N ALA A 237 10.19 7.84 2.09
CA ALA A 237 9.19 8.82 2.49
C ALA A 237 7.81 8.18 2.71
N GLY A 238 7.39 7.26 1.85
CA GLY A 238 6.17 6.49 2.06
C GLY A 238 6.33 5.41 3.14
N PHE A 239 7.21 4.44 2.88
CA PHE A 239 7.50 3.34 3.77
C PHE A 239 9.01 3.10 3.88
N ARG A 240 9.45 2.88 5.10
CA ARG A 240 10.83 2.54 5.39
C ARG A 240 10.94 1.36 6.33
N CYS A 241 11.79 0.41 5.93
CA CYS A 241 12.11 -0.79 6.69
C CYS A 241 13.61 -0.84 7.03
N THR A 242 13.89 -0.94 8.32
CA THR A 242 15.22 -0.98 8.92
C THR A 242 15.26 -2.01 10.05
N SER A 243 16.45 -2.40 10.49
CA SER A 243 16.73 -3.38 11.54
C SER A 243 17.15 -2.68 12.82
N ARG A 244 16.82 -3.28 13.96
CA ARG A 244 17.25 -2.79 15.27
C ARG A 244 17.92 -3.91 16.05
N SER A 245 19.25 -3.84 16.15
CA SER A 245 20.08 -4.95 16.67
C SER A 245 19.91 -6.21 15.80
N SER A 246 19.95 -7.41 16.37
CA SER A 246 19.72 -8.69 15.68
C SER A 246 18.29 -8.90 15.17
N LYS A 247 17.33 -8.04 15.53
CA LYS A 247 15.93 -8.18 15.08
C LYS A 247 15.72 -7.51 13.73
N LYS A 248 15.53 -8.35 12.72
CA LYS A 248 15.21 -7.94 11.35
C LYS A 248 13.72 -7.65 11.20
N ALA A 249 13.40 -6.91 10.16
CA ALA A 249 12.03 -6.64 9.79
C ALA A 249 11.59 -7.63 8.71
N ASN A 250 10.40 -8.21 8.87
CA ASN A 250 9.78 -9.17 7.96
C ASN A 250 8.33 -8.77 7.74
N GLY A 251 7.82 -8.83 6.51
CA GLY A 251 6.44 -8.43 6.32
C GLY A 251 5.97 -8.36 4.89
N VAL A 252 4.70 -7.98 4.76
CA VAL A 252 3.99 -7.93 3.49
C VAL A 252 3.34 -6.56 3.31
N ILE A 253 3.48 -6.01 2.11
CA ILE A 253 2.74 -4.86 1.59
C ILE A 253 1.87 -5.41 0.46
N GLU A 254 0.55 -5.43 0.64
CA GLU A 254 -0.37 -5.97 -0.37
C GLU A 254 -1.53 -5.02 -0.70
N ARG A 255 -1.93 -4.99 -1.97
CA ARG A 255 -3.09 -4.19 -2.43
C ARG A 255 -2.99 -2.70 -2.05
N CYS A 256 -1.77 -2.17 -1.98
CA CYS A 256 -1.50 -0.80 -1.52
C CYS A 256 -1.19 0.14 -2.69
N TYR A 257 -1.43 1.43 -2.44
CA TYR A 257 -1.03 2.52 -3.31
C TYR A 257 0.09 3.36 -2.66
N PHE A 258 1.17 3.58 -3.38
CA PHE A 258 2.25 4.51 -3.02
C PHE A 258 2.40 5.59 -4.08
N GLY A 259 2.00 6.81 -3.76
CA GLY A 259 1.89 7.89 -4.74
C GLY A 259 2.49 9.22 -4.30
N ASN A 260 3.21 9.92 -5.18
CA ASN A 260 3.66 11.29 -4.91
C ASN A 260 4.49 11.44 -3.61
N ASN A 261 5.16 10.38 -3.16
CA ASN A 261 6.09 10.47 -2.03
C ASN A 261 7.44 11.00 -2.52
N GLU A 262 8.08 11.86 -1.74
CA GLU A 262 9.29 12.56 -2.16
C GLU A 262 10.45 12.38 -1.16
N VAL A 263 11.62 12.05 -1.69
CA VAL A 263 12.88 12.09 -0.96
C VAL A 263 13.77 13.19 -1.52
N GLU A 264 14.28 14.05 -0.62
CA GLU A 264 15.03 15.25 -0.99
C GLU A 264 16.49 14.96 -1.37
N SER A 265 17.19 14.06 -0.66
CA SER A 265 18.66 13.96 -0.74
C SER A 265 19.23 12.61 -1.16
N ARG A 266 18.51 11.50 -0.98
CA ARG A 266 19.02 10.15 -1.34
C ARG A 266 18.09 9.36 -2.26
N TYR A 267 17.71 8.17 -1.84
CA TYR A 267 17.10 7.11 -2.65
C TYR A 267 15.72 6.73 -2.09
N GLY A 268 14.91 5.97 -2.84
CA GLY A 268 13.77 5.28 -2.25
C GLY A 268 12.61 6.19 -1.86
N GLY A 269 12.04 6.91 -2.84
CA GLY A 269 10.93 7.85 -2.63
C GLY A 269 9.72 7.19 -1.96
N ALA A 270 9.21 6.12 -2.55
CA ALA A 270 8.08 5.36 -2.02
C ALA A 270 8.51 4.36 -0.93
N ILE A 271 9.28 3.34 -1.29
CA ILE A 271 9.63 2.21 -0.40
C ILE A 271 11.15 2.07 -0.31
N THR A 272 11.67 1.93 0.91
CA THR A 272 13.08 1.59 1.14
C THR A 272 13.22 0.39 2.07
N GLN A 273 13.99 -0.61 1.64
CA GLN A 273 14.49 -1.70 2.48
C GLN A 273 15.99 -1.54 2.68
N SER A 274 16.40 -1.13 3.88
CA SER A 274 17.81 -1.07 4.28
C SER A 274 18.25 -2.32 5.04
N SER A 275 17.35 -2.97 5.79
CA SER A 275 17.73 -4.13 6.60
C SER A 275 16.60 -5.07 7.04
N GLY A 276 15.55 -5.17 6.21
CA GLY A 276 14.59 -6.27 6.28
C GLY A 276 15.18 -7.59 5.77
N GLU A 277 14.64 -8.72 6.23
CA GLU A 277 15.06 -10.06 5.80
C GLU A 277 14.23 -10.55 4.61
N ASN A 278 12.90 -10.50 4.72
CA ASN A 278 11.98 -10.75 3.61
C ASN A 278 10.91 -9.64 3.56
N MET A 279 10.87 -8.92 2.44
CA MET A 279 9.78 -8.00 2.10
C MET A 279 9.03 -8.55 0.91
N TRP A 280 7.72 -8.68 1.08
CA TRP A 280 6.82 -9.07 0.01
C TRP A 280 5.98 -7.86 -0.39
N ILE A 281 6.00 -7.49 -1.66
CA ILE A 281 5.19 -6.44 -2.24
C ILE A 281 4.32 -7.10 -3.30
N ILE A 282 3.01 -7.09 -3.06
CA ILE A 282 2.06 -7.90 -3.81
C ILE A 282 0.89 -7.04 -4.26
N ASN A 283 0.43 -7.16 -5.50
CA ASN A 283 -0.78 -6.47 -5.97
C ASN A 283 -0.76 -4.95 -5.70
N SER A 284 0.38 -4.27 -5.79
CA SER A 284 0.50 -2.88 -5.33
C SER A 284 0.94 -1.92 -6.45
N THR A 285 0.38 -0.71 -6.43
CA THR A 285 0.66 0.36 -7.39
C THR A 285 1.60 1.39 -6.75
N ILE A 286 2.77 1.60 -7.35
CA ILE A 286 3.83 2.50 -6.88
C ILE A 286 4.17 3.49 -7.99
N VAL A 287 3.62 4.70 -7.93
CA VAL A 287 3.69 5.64 -9.06
C VAL A 287 3.94 7.08 -8.64
N ASP A 288 4.51 7.87 -9.55
CA ASP A 288 4.71 9.31 -9.39
C ASP A 288 5.51 9.72 -8.14
N ASN A 289 6.29 8.81 -7.57
CA ASN A 289 7.18 9.10 -6.46
C ASN A 289 8.48 9.73 -6.98
N LYS A 290 9.15 10.47 -6.10
CA LYS A 290 10.37 11.20 -6.42
C LYS A 290 11.49 10.86 -5.45
N ALA A 291 12.69 10.66 -5.96
CA ALA A 291 13.91 10.61 -5.18
C ALA A 291 14.95 11.56 -5.77
N PHE A 292 16.00 11.87 -5.02
CA PHE A 292 17.11 12.64 -5.56
C PHE A 292 17.90 11.79 -6.55
N TYR A 293 18.50 10.69 -6.09
CA TYR A 293 19.37 9.85 -6.92
C TYR A 293 18.60 8.75 -7.68
N GLU A 294 18.14 7.70 -7.01
CA GLU A 294 17.71 6.46 -7.67
C GLU A 294 16.61 5.75 -6.86
N GLY A 295 15.87 4.86 -7.51
CA GLY A 295 14.88 3.98 -6.89
C GLY A 295 13.71 4.74 -6.29
N ALA A 296 13.20 5.76 -6.99
CA ALA A 296 12.09 6.56 -6.48
C ALA A 296 10.84 5.72 -6.18
N GLY A 297 10.62 4.63 -6.92
CA GLY A 297 9.65 3.59 -6.54
C GLY A 297 10.15 2.76 -5.34
N ILE A 298 11.12 1.87 -5.60
CA ILE A 298 11.68 0.96 -4.59
C ILE A 298 13.21 1.11 -4.54
N CYS A 299 13.74 1.25 -3.33
CA CYS A 299 15.16 1.09 -3.05
C CYS A 299 15.39 -0.18 -2.22
N ALA A 300 16.07 -1.15 -2.83
CA ALA A 300 16.50 -2.40 -2.19
C ALA A 300 18.02 -2.35 -1.96
N ASN A 301 18.41 -2.14 -0.70
CA ASN A 301 19.80 -2.23 -0.27
C ASN A 301 20.02 -3.53 0.47
N GLY A 302 20.86 -4.40 -0.07
CA GLY A 302 21.46 -5.44 0.75
C GLY A 302 22.46 -4.82 1.74
N SER A 303 23.04 -5.65 2.60
CA SER A 303 23.99 -5.15 3.60
C SER A 303 25.01 -6.22 3.99
N SER A 304 26.19 -5.76 4.39
CA SER A 304 27.31 -6.58 4.86
C SER A 304 27.21 -7.11 6.28
N PHE A 305 26.15 -6.76 7.03
CA PHE A 305 26.23 -6.89 8.48
C PHE A 305 26.00 -8.28 9.05
N ASP A 306 25.46 -9.23 8.28
CA ASP A 306 25.28 -10.65 8.69
C ASP A 306 25.17 -11.49 7.41
N ASP A 307 25.46 -12.80 7.46
CA ASP A 307 25.43 -13.77 6.34
C ASP A 307 24.03 -13.98 5.69
N ASP A 308 23.09 -13.09 5.98
CA ASP A 308 21.67 -13.28 5.71
C ASP A 308 21.19 -12.51 4.47
N VAL A 309 20.48 -13.23 3.61
CA VAL A 309 19.83 -12.72 2.40
C VAL A 309 18.76 -11.70 2.77
N ARG A 310 18.77 -10.52 2.14
CA ARG A 310 17.72 -9.49 2.26
C ARG A 310 16.85 -9.50 1.02
N ALA A 311 15.84 -10.37 1.02
CA ALA A 311 15.01 -10.58 -0.14
C ALA A 311 13.90 -9.53 -0.27
N VAL A 312 13.69 -9.04 -1.50
CA VAL A 312 12.51 -8.28 -1.93
C VAL A 312 11.79 -9.11 -2.98
N HIS A 313 10.51 -9.38 -2.74
CA HIS A 313 9.63 -10.10 -3.67
C HIS A 313 8.60 -9.12 -4.23
N ILE A 314 8.59 -8.92 -5.54
CA ILE A 314 7.69 -8.00 -6.26
C ILE A 314 6.80 -8.84 -7.16
N ILE A 315 5.54 -9.00 -6.77
CA ILE A 315 4.61 -9.92 -7.43
C ILE A 315 3.34 -9.15 -7.78
N ASN A 316 2.91 -9.20 -9.04
CA ASN A 316 1.72 -8.47 -9.51
C ASN A 316 1.74 -6.98 -9.14
N CYS A 317 2.87 -6.30 -9.30
CA CYS A 317 2.97 -4.88 -8.95
C CYS A 317 3.04 -4.00 -10.20
N THR A 318 2.50 -2.79 -10.10
CA THR A 318 2.65 -1.75 -11.11
C THR A 318 3.57 -0.66 -10.56
N ILE A 319 4.76 -0.53 -11.13
CA ILE A 319 5.78 0.46 -10.73
C ILE A 319 6.14 1.30 -11.94
N ALA A 320 5.63 2.52 -11.99
CA ALA A 320 5.70 3.34 -13.19
C ALA A 320 5.71 4.84 -12.86
N GLY A 321 6.28 5.67 -13.74
CA GLY A 321 6.15 7.14 -13.64
C GLY A 321 6.93 7.78 -12.48
N ASN A 322 7.65 6.98 -11.68
CA ASN A 322 8.53 7.50 -10.64
C ASN A 322 9.70 8.27 -11.27
N THR A 323 10.25 9.27 -10.58
CA THR A 323 11.25 10.21 -11.12
C THR A 323 12.44 10.43 -10.18
N CYS A 324 13.59 10.73 -10.77
CA CYS A 324 14.80 11.11 -10.05
C CYS A 324 15.24 12.52 -10.47
N ALA A 325 15.82 13.28 -9.55
CA ALA A 325 16.10 14.71 -9.74
C ALA A 325 17.60 15.07 -9.83
N ALA A 326 18.51 14.14 -9.49
CA ALA A 326 19.95 14.38 -9.53
C ALA A 326 20.41 14.73 -10.96
N ASP A 327 21.24 15.76 -11.08
CA ASP A 327 21.87 16.10 -12.36
C ASP A 327 22.87 15.00 -12.73
N PRO A 328 22.91 14.52 -13.99
CA PRO A 328 23.89 13.54 -14.42
C PRO A 328 25.36 13.91 -14.12
N SER A 329 25.67 15.20 -14.01
CA SER A 329 27.00 15.72 -13.64
C SER A 329 27.30 15.63 -12.14
N GLU A 330 26.29 15.68 -11.27
CA GLU A 330 26.42 15.50 -9.81
C GLU A 330 26.77 14.06 -9.43
N LEU A 331 26.50 13.10 -10.31
CA LEU A 331 26.79 11.67 -10.13
C LEU A 331 28.29 11.36 -10.06
N TYR A 332 29.13 12.24 -10.63
CA TYR A 332 30.58 12.12 -10.61
C TYR A 332 31.23 12.90 -9.46
N ALA A 333 30.43 13.56 -8.61
CA ALA A 333 30.93 14.27 -7.45
C ALA A 333 31.22 13.28 -6.30
N GLU A 334 32.26 13.56 -5.54
CA GLU A 334 32.54 12.87 -4.28
C GLU A 334 31.47 13.27 -3.27
N ASP A 335 30.79 12.28 -2.68
CA ASP A 335 29.85 12.54 -1.60
C ASP A 335 30.59 13.16 -0.41
N THR A 336 30.19 14.38 -0.05
CA THR A 336 30.89 15.18 0.97
C THR A 336 30.75 14.63 2.39
N GLU A 337 29.81 13.71 2.63
CA GLU A 337 29.55 13.07 3.94
C GLU A 337 30.36 11.77 4.10
N THR A 338 30.67 11.07 3.01
CA THR A 338 31.27 9.71 2.99
C THR A 338 32.59 9.61 2.22
N GLY A 339 33.01 10.65 1.49
CA GLY A 339 34.28 10.70 0.74
C GLY A 339 34.36 9.71 -0.44
N THR A 340 33.23 9.25 -0.95
CA THR A 340 33.15 8.26 -2.03
C THR A 340 32.52 8.89 -3.26
N VAL A 341 33.07 8.67 -4.47
CA VAL A 341 32.40 9.03 -5.73
C VAL A 341 31.13 8.19 -5.80
N THR A 342 29.97 8.81 -5.61
CA THR A 342 28.74 8.07 -5.32
C THR A 342 28.15 7.36 -6.51
N ASN A 343 28.50 7.75 -7.75
CA ASN A 343 27.86 7.14 -8.92
C ASN A 343 28.59 7.40 -10.26
N PRO A 344 29.78 6.80 -10.51
CA PRO A 344 30.45 6.98 -11.80
C PRO A 344 29.61 6.38 -12.95
N GLY A 345 28.79 7.23 -13.60
CA GLY A 345 28.05 6.91 -14.84
C GLY A 345 26.59 6.50 -14.70
N SER A 346 25.80 7.12 -13.81
CA SER A 346 24.49 6.54 -13.48
C SER A 346 23.47 6.48 -14.63
N TRP A 347 22.95 5.27 -14.76
CA TRP A 347 21.73 4.92 -15.46
C TRP A 347 20.58 5.05 -14.44
N LEU A 348 20.24 6.26 -13.98
CA LEU A 348 19.25 6.55 -12.92
C LEU A 348 18.02 5.63 -13.04
N GLY A 349 18.01 4.56 -12.24
CA GLY A 349 16.92 3.60 -12.16
C GLY A 349 15.78 4.23 -11.41
N SER A 350 14.83 4.83 -12.13
CA SER A 350 13.75 5.60 -11.51
C SER A 350 12.74 4.72 -10.77
N GLN A 351 12.53 3.48 -11.23
CA GLN A 351 11.52 2.59 -10.66
C GLN A 351 12.12 1.76 -9.53
N ILE A 352 13.22 1.04 -9.80
CA ILE A 352 13.84 0.17 -8.82
C ILE A 352 15.36 0.38 -8.79
N ARG A 353 15.88 0.64 -7.60
CA ARG A 353 17.30 0.59 -7.28
C ARG A 353 17.63 -0.68 -6.51
N ILE A 354 18.66 -1.37 -6.96
CA ILE A 354 19.15 -2.62 -6.40
C ILE A 354 20.64 -2.44 -6.08
N ALA A 355 21.04 -2.55 -4.81
CA ALA A 355 22.43 -2.31 -4.42
C ALA A 355 22.96 -3.24 -3.32
N CYS A 356 24.29 -3.45 -3.33
CA CYS A 356 25.07 -4.08 -2.24
C CYS A 356 24.57 -5.46 -1.78
N ASP A 357 24.83 -6.52 -2.55
CA ASP A 357 24.35 -7.91 -2.32
C ASP A 357 22.83 -8.08 -2.47
N PRO A 358 22.30 -7.85 -3.68
CA PRO A 358 20.87 -7.84 -3.89
C PRO A 358 20.23 -9.23 -3.88
N ALA A 359 19.01 -9.34 -3.38
CA ALA A 359 18.20 -10.54 -3.53
C ALA A 359 16.78 -10.12 -3.93
N VAL A 360 16.50 -10.14 -5.23
CA VAL A 360 15.23 -9.64 -5.77
C VAL A 360 14.55 -10.69 -6.62
N ASN A 361 13.25 -10.85 -6.40
CA ASN A 361 12.36 -11.72 -7.14
C ASN A 361 11.26 -10.87 -7.77
N ILE A 362 11.02 -11.02 -9.07
CA ILE A 362 9.97 -10.33 -9.81
C ILE A 362 9.05 -11.38 -10.46
N CYS A 363 7.75 -11.13 -10.45
CA CYS A 363 6.79 -11.97 -11.15
C CYS A 363 5.57 -11.16 -11.58
N ASN A 364 5.12 -11.37 -12.83
CA ASN A 364 3.88 -10.86 -13.40
C ASN A 364 3.63 -9.37 -13.08
N SER A 365 4.66 -8.55 -13.20
CA SER A 365 4.65 -7.14 -12.79
C SER A 365 4.85 -6.20 -13.98
N ILE A 366 4.32 -4.99 -13.90
CA ILE A 366 4.61 -3.91 -14.86
C ILE A 366 5.60 -2.96 -14.20
N ILE A 367 6.84 -2.91 -14.68
CA ILE A 367 7.91 -2.05 -14.15
C ILE A 367 8.50 -1.26 -15.30
N VAL A 368 8.01 -0.04 -15.52
CA VAL A 368 8.37 0.75 -16.71
C VAL A 368 8.83 2.16 -16.36
N GLY A 369 9.95 2.57 -16.96
CA GLY A 369 10.51 3.90 -16.78
C GLY A 369 9.73 4.96 -17.54
N ARG A 370 10.06 6.23 -17.31
CA ARG A 370 9.57 7.34 -18.15
C ARG A 370 10.19 7.29 -19.55
N GLU A 371 9.64 8.10 -20.46
CA GLU A 371 10.27 8.31 -21.77
C GLU A 371 11.70 8.84 -21.64
N ASP A 372 12.56 8.45 -22.58
CA ASP A 372 13.87 9.08 -22.75
C ASP A 372 13.66 10.46 -23.38
N ASP A 373 13.76 11.50 -22.56
CA ASP A 373 13.73 12.90 -23.01
C ASP A 373 15.13 13.47 -23.30
N GLY A 374 16.17 12.62 -23.25
CA GLY A 374 17.55 12.98 -23.50
C GLY A 374 18.23 13.75 -22.37
N THR A 375 17.59 13.94 -21.20
CA THR A 375 18.12 14.81 -20.13
C THR A 375 18.56 14.08 -18.85
N VAL A 376 17.92 12.98 -18.47
CA VAL A 376 18.15 12.26 -17.20
C VAL A 376 17.87 10.77 -17.40
N ALA A 377 18.67 9.91 -16.77
CA ALA A 377 19.05 8.58 -17.23
C ALA A 377 17.98 7.46 -17.35
N LYS A 378 18.46 6.32 -17.89
CA LYS A 378 17.83 5.53 -18.96
C LYS A 378 17.24 4.16 -18.57
N ALA A 379 17.32 3.74 -17.30
CA ALA A 379 16.89 2.41 -16.86
C ALA A 379 15.62 2.47 -15.99
N ALA A 380 14.71 1.50 -16.15
CA ALA A 380 13.65 1.27 -15.19
C ALA A 380 14.20 0.63 -13.91
N ILE A 381 15.09 -0.35 -14.07
CA ILE A 381 15.74 -1.11 -13.00
C ILE A 381 17.24 -0.89 -13.08
N VAL A 382 17.87 -0.44 -11.99
CA VAL A 382 19.32 -0.26 -11.89
C VAL A 382 19.93 -1.17 -10.85
N LEU A 383 21.05 -1.82 -11.23
CA LEU A 383 21.94 -2.56 -10.35
C LEU A 383 23.22 -1.75 -10.09
N THR A 384 23.56 -1.56 -8.81
CA THR A 384 24.70 -0.73 -8.40
C THR A 384 25.37 -1.25 -7.13
N GLY A 385 26.47 -0.61 -6.73
CA GLY A 385 27.27 -0.97 -5.56
C GLY A 385 28.25 -2.11 -5.81
N THR A 386 28.97 -2.49 -4.77
CA THR A 386 29.93 -3.60 -4.81
C THR A 386 29.33 -4.80 -4.08
N GLU A 387 29.36 -5.97 -4.73
CA GLU A 387 29.07 -7.25 -4.08
C GLU A 387 30.13 -7.54 -3.01
N LYS A 388 29.70 -7.85 -1.80
CA LYS A 388 30.55 -8.30 -0.70
C LYS A 388 30.37 -9.80 -0.45
N THR A 389 29.18 -10.33 -0.72
CA THR A 389 28.84 -11.75 -0.58
C THR A 389 28.09 -12.26 -1.83
N PRO A 390 28.78 -12.53 -2.96
CA PRO A 390 28.13 -12.88 -4.21
C PRO A 390 27.17 -14.08 -4.18
N SER A 391 27.43 -15.08 -3.32
CA SER A 391 26.64 -16.30 -3.25
C SER A 391 25.22 -16.10 -2.71
N SER A 392 24.95 -15.00 -2.01
CA SER A 392 23.62 -14.64 -1.52
C SER A 392 22.87 -13.72 -2.47
N ALA A 393 23.52 -13.28 -3.56
CA ALA A 393 23.04 -12.21 -4.39
C ALA A 393 22.45 -12.70 -5.73
N TYR A 394 21.22 -12.28 -6.03
CA TYR A 394 20.48 -12.66 -7.23
C TYR A 394 19.43 -11.62 -7.63
N LEU A 395 19.12 -11.58 -8.93
CA LEU A 395 17.96 -10.93 -9.51
C LEU A 395 17.25 -11.93 -10.41
N ASN A 396 16.10 -12.42 -9.96
CA ASN A 396 15.30 -13.38 -10.69
C ASN A 396 13.97 -12.75 -11.09
N SER A 397 13.55 -13.00 -12.31
CA SER A 397 12.18 -12.81 -12.73
C SER A 397 11.61 -14.16 -13.20
N TYR A 398 10.42 -14.49 -12.70
CA TYR A 398 9.74 -15.75 -13.00
C TYR A 398 8.92 -15.68 -14.29
N GLY A 399 8.63 -14.47 -14.78
CA GLY A 399 7.95 -14.23 -16.04
C GLY A 399 6.59 -13.58 -15.95
N GLY A 400 6.02 -13.36 -17.13
CA GLY A 400 4.79 -12.61 -17.30
C GLY A 400 4.94 -11.11 -17.03
N SER A 401 6.15 -10.61 -16.82
CA SER A 401 6.34 -9.19 -16.51
C SER A 401 6.52 -8.35 -17.77
N ILE A 402 6.02 -7.10 -17.72
CA ILE A 402 6.33 -6.06 -18.70
C ILE A 402 7.39 -5.17 -18.07
N LEU A 403 8.62 -5.27 -18.57
CA LEU A 403 9.77 -4.58 -18.00
C LEU A 403 10.28 -3.50 -18.97
N GLY A 404 10.61 -2.35 -18.41
CA GLY A 404 11.44 -1.35 -19.07
C GLY A 404 12.90 -1.79 -19.13
N THR A 405 13.78 -0.86 -19.43
CA THR A 405 15.22 -1.12 -19.55
C THR A 405 15.87 -1.49 -18.21
N PHE A 406 16.87 -2.37 -18.29
CA PHE A 406 17.76 -2.71 -17.19
C PHE A 406 19.14 -2.11 -17.42
N GLY A 407 19.75 -1.56 -16.37
CA GLY A 407 21.11 -1.03 -16.39
C GLY A 407 21.93 -1.51 -15.19
N SER A 408 23.23 -1.69 -15.39
CA SER A 408 24.18 -1.99 -14.32
C SER A 408 25.38 -1.06 -14.39
N VAL A 409 25.76 -0.49 -13.24
CA VAL A 409 27.00 0.30 -13.07
C VAL A 409 28.08 -0.48 -12.32
N MET A 410 27.87 -1.78 -12.11
CA MET A 410 28.86 -2.64 -11.50
C MET A 410 29.98 -2.97 -12.49
N ASN A 411 31.24 -2.78 -12.08
CA ASN A 411 32.40 -3.07 -12.93
C ASN A 411 32.60 -4.58 -13.20
N SER A 412 32.13 -5.46 -12.31
CA SER A 412 32.24 -6.91 -12.42
C SER A 412 31.18 -7.61 -11.55
N PRO A 413 29.89 -7.55 -11.90
CA PRO A 413 28.86 -8.25 -11.14
C PRO A 413 29.04 -9.77 -11.27
N THR A 414 29.02 -10.48 -10.15
CA THR A 414 28.99 -11.94 -10.11
C THR A 414 27.63 -12.49 -9.67
N ILE A 415 26.64 -11.60 -9.44
CA ILE A 415 25.26 -12.01 -9.18
C ILE A 415 24.66 -12.84 -10.32
N ALA A 416 23.77 -13.77 -9.97
CA ALA A 416 22.92 -14.44 -10.93
C ALA A 416 21.77 -13.51 -11.37
N ILE A 417 21.65 -13.29 -12.68
CA ILE A 417 20.52 -12.55 -13.27
C ILE A 417 19.76 -13.48 -14.20
N ASN A 418 18.50 -13.74 -13.88
CA ASN A 418 17.63 -14.63 -14.66
C ASN A 418 16.36 -13.89 -15.04
N TRP A 419 16.15 -13.69 -16.35
CA TRP A 419 14.89 -13.20 -16.91
C TRP A 419 14.21 -14.37 -17.61
N ASN A 420 12.97 -14.68 -17.25
CA ASN A 420 12.25 -15.83 -17.78
C ASN A 420 10.93 -15.35 -18.35
N ASN A 421 10.65 -15.53 -19.64
CA ASN A 421 9.36 -15.13 -20.25
C ASN A 421 8.89 -13.70 -19.90
N ASP A 422 9.82 -12.77 -19.67
CA ASP A 422 9.53 -11.35 -19.48
C ASP A 422 9.62 -10.62 -20.81
N HIS A 423 8.78 -9.62 -21.00
CA HIS A 423 8.92 -8.73 -22.15
C HIS A 423 9.79 -7.52 -21.77
N MET A 424 11.05 -7.58 -22.18
CA MET A 424 12.01 -6.47 -22.12
C MET A 424 12.59 -6.24 -23.52
N ASP A 425 12.26 -5.10 -24.15
CA ASP A 425 12.76 -4.75 -25.47
C ASP A 425 13.80 -3.63 -25.36
N GLY A 426 15.07 -3.96 -25.62
CA GLY A 426 16.16 -2.97 -25.59
C GLY A 426 16.18 -2.01 -26.78
N SER A 427 15.50 -2.34 -27.88
CA SER A 427 15.44 -1.50 -29.09
C SER A 427 14.23 -0.56 -29.08
N ASN A 428 13.12 -1.00 -28.50
CA ASN A 428 11.91 -0.19 -28.28
C ASN A 428 11.40 -0.36 -26.84
N PRO A 429 12.09 0.28 -25.86
CA PRO A 429 11.80 0.15 -24.44
C PRO A 429 10.33 0.28 -24.08
N ASN A 430 9.90 -0.52 -23.11
CA ASN A 430 8.61 -0.31 -22.48
C ASN A 430 8.70 0.89 -21.53
N THR A 431 7.95 1.93 -21.85
CA THR A 431 7.91 3.18 -21.14
C THR A 431 6.52 3.44 -20.57
N TYR A 432 6.43 4.40 -19.66
CA TYR A 432 5.16 4.84 -19.08
C TYR A 432 4.14 5.19 -20.16
N SER A 433 4.50 6.02 -21.16
CA SER A 433 3.52 6.48 -22.14
C SER A 433 3.09 5.37 -23.09
N LYS A 434 3.99 4.41 -23.38
CA LYS A 434 3.66 3.23 -24.20
C LYS A 434 2.60 2.35 -23.53
N ILE A 435 2.68 2.15 -22.22
CA ILE A 435 1.76 1.26 -21.48
C ILE A 435 0.51 2.01 -20.96
N PHE A 436 0.71 3.22 -20.45
CA PHE A 436 -0.28 4.00 -19.71
C PHE A 436 -0.68 5.31 -20.38
N GLY A 437 -0.01 5.73 -21.45
CA GLY A 437 -0.33 6.98 -22.16
C GLY A 437 -0.27 8.17 -21.22
N THR A 438 -1.42 8.82 -21.03
CA THR A 438 -1.61 9.93 -20.08
C THR A 438 -2.45 9.54 -18.86
N THR A 439 -2.76 8.25 -18.69
CA THR A 439 -3.57 7.76 -17.57
C THR A 439 -2.79 7.96 -16.27
N THR A 440 -3.43 8.55 -15.26
CA THR A 440 -2.87 8.68 -13.92
C THR A 440 -3.50 7.67 -12.97
N ALA A 441 -2.85 7.38 -11.84
CA ALA A 441 -3.48 6.54 -10.83
C ALA A 441 -4.75 7.19 -10.28
N GLY A 442 -5.79 6.38 -10.09
CA GLY A 442 -7.11 6.85 -9.71
C GLY A 442 -7.96 5.76 -9.05
N GLU A 443 -9.19 6.12 -8.72
CA GLU A 443 -10.17 5.22 -8.12
C GLU A 443 -10.80 4.32 -9.22
N ASN A 444 -10.20 3.15 -9.46
CA ASN A 444 -10.68 2.19 -10.46
C ASN A 444 -11.45 1.02 -9.82
N GLY A 445 -12.01 1.23 -8.62
CA GLY A 445 -12.63 0.20 -7.78
C GLY A 445 -11.77 -0.15 -6.57
N GLY A 446 -12.41 -0.64 -5.51
CA GLY A 446 -11.76 -0.91 -4.23
C GLY A 446 -11.43 0.34 -3.41
N PHE A 447 -10.66 0.17 -2.33
CA PHE A 447 -10.25 1.26 -1.43
C PHE A 447 -9.01 2.03 -1.93
N THR A 448 -8.10 1.35 -2.63
CA THR A 448 -6.82 1.93 -3.02
C THR A 448 -6.80 2.40 -4.46
N LYS A 449 -5.99 3.43 -4.74
CA LYS A 449 -5.81 3.92 -6.11
C LYS A 449 -4.96 2.95 -6.92
N THR A 450 -5.35 2.72 -8.17
CA THR A 450 -4.60 1.86 -9.10
C THR A 450 -4.26 2.61 -10.39
N LEU A 451 -3.26 2.12 -11.12
CA LEU A 451 -2.92 2.61 -12.45
C LEU A 451 -3.36 1.59 -13.51
N LYS A 452 -4.21 2.02 -14.44
CA LYS A 452 -4.76 1.18 -15.50
C LYS A 452 -4.03 1.45 -16.83
N PRO A 453 -3.62 0.41 -17.60
CA PRO A 453 -3.12 0.58 -18.96
C PRO A 453 -4.12 1.27 -19.90
N VAL A 454 -3.62 1.86 -20.99
CA VAL A 454 -4.49 2.55 -21.98
C VAL A 454 -5.47 1.62 -22.68
N ASP A 455 -5.05 0.39 -22.90
CA ASP A 455 -5.76 -0.61 -23.69
C ASP A 455 -5.55 -1.99 -23.08
N ASN A 456 -6.61 -2.79 -23.05
CA ASN A 456 -6.57 -4.18 -22.60
C ASN A 456 -5.80 -5.08 -23.58
N GLY A 457 -5.72 -4.71 -24.87
CA GLY A 457 -4.95 -5.39 -25.91
C GLY A 457 -3.45 -5.09 -25.90
N ILE A 458 -2.93 -4.41 -24.86
CA ILE A 458 -1.50 -4.10 -24.76
C ILE A 458 -0.62 -5.36 -24.74
N LEU A 459 -1.13 -6.48 -24.21
CA LEU A 459 -0.42 -7.76 -24.21
C LEU A 459 -0.23 -8.30 -25.62
N ASP A 460 -1.28 -8.28 -26.45
CA ASP A 460 -1.23 -8.70 -27.85
C ASP A 460 -0.26 -7.81 -28.66
N GLN A 461 -0.29 -6.50 -28.41
CA GLN A 461 0.59 -5.54 -29.09
C GLN A 461 2.08 -5.79 -28.79
N LEU A 462 2.39 -6.22 -27.56
CA LEU A 462 3.74 -6.54 -27.13
C LEU A 462 4.10 -8.02 -27.39
N GLY A 463 3.13 -8.89 -27.68
CA GLY A 463 3.35 -10.34 -27.72
C GLY A 463 3.74 -10.92 -26.36
N VAL A 464 3.22 -10.34 -25.27
CA VAL A 464 3.47 -10.79 -23.89
C VAL A 464 2.52 -11.95 -23.55
N TYR A 465 3.06 -13.00 -22.96
CA TYR A 465 2.26 -14.08 -22.38
C TYR A 465 1.74 -13.66 -21.00
N ALA A 466 0.43 -13.63 -20.82
CA ALA A 466 -0.17 -13.51 -19.49
C ALA A 466 0.07 -14.81 -18.72
N LEU A 467 0.49 -14.74 -17.46
CA LEU A 467 0.44 -15.92 -16.59
C LEU A 467 -1.01 -16.29 -16.32
N TYR A 468 -1.25 -17.52 -15.90
CA TYR A 468 -2.50 -17.96 -15.30
C TYR A 468 -2.50 -17.70 -13.79
N GLY A 469 -3.67 -17.42 -13.23
CA GLY A 469 -3.83 -17.13 -11.81
C GLY A 469 -3.23 -18.19 -10.88
N PHE A 470 -3.34 -19.48 -11.23
CA PHE A 470 -2.80 -20.58 -10.43
C PHE A 470 -1.26 -20.60 -10.40
N GLU A 471 -0.60 -20.16 -11.49
CA GLU A 471 0.87 -20.14 -11.60
C GLU A 471 1.49 -19.16 -10.58
N LEU A 472 0.79 -18.07 -10.24
CA LEU A 472 1.20 -17.14 -9.18
C LEU A 472 1.20 -17.81 -7.80
N GLY A 473 0.17 -18.59 -7.52
CA GLY A 473 0.05 -19.35 -6.28
C GLY A 473 1.16 -20.41 -6.16
N GLU A 474 1.45 -21.11 -7.26
CA GLU A 474 2.56 -22.06 -7.33
C GLU A 474 3.92 -21.38 -7.14
N TYR A 475 4.14 -20.22 -7.75
CA TYR A 475 5.38 -19.47 -7.59
C TYR A 475 5.63 -19.05 -6.14
N ILE A 476 4.64 -18.48 -5.46
CA ILE A 476 4.76 -18.12 -4.04
C ILE A 476 5.01 -19.36 -3.20
N LYS A 477 4.37 -20.49 -3.52
CA LYS A 477 4.62 -21.76 -2.85
C LYS A 477 6.06 -22.24 -3.06
N THR A 478 6.59 -22.17 -4.28
CA THR A 478 8.00 -22.52 -4.58
C THR A 478 8.97 -21.69 -3.74
N LEU A 479 8.78 -20.36 -3.68
CA LEU A 479 9.62 -19.50 -2.85
C LEU A 479 9.56 -19.90 -1.36
N LYS A 480 8.38 -20.27 -0.85
CA LYS A 480 8.25 -20.78 0.52
C LYS A 480 8.97 -22.11 0.72
N ASP A 481 8.86 -23.03 -0.25
CA ASP A 481 9.53 -24.34 -0.22
C ASP A 481 11.06 -24.19 -0.31
N GLU A 482 11.56 -23.12 -0.94
CA GLU A 482 12.98 -22.69 -0.93
C GLU A 482 13.41 -21.99 0.38
N GLY A 483 12.52 -21.90 1.37
CA GLY A 483 12.80 -21.35 2.69
C GLY A 483 12.63 -19.83 2.80
N LYS A 484 11.99 -19.16 1.84
CA LYS A 484 11.65 -17.73 1.95
C LYS A 484 10.50 -17.55 2.92
N TYR A 485 10.75 -16.80 4.00
CA TYR A 485 9.76 -16.60 5.05
C TYR A 485 8.65 -15.63 4.61
N LEU A 486 7.42 -16.12 4.59
CA LEU A 486 6.20 -15.35 4.35
C LEU A 486 5.32 -15.38 5.62
N PRO A 487 5.28 -14.29 6.42
CA PRO A 487 4.62 -14.29 7.72
C PRO A 487 3.08 -14.29 7.67
N PHE A 488 2.48 -13.96 6.53
CA PHE A 488 1.03 -13.77 6.38
C PHE A 488 0.49 -14.59 5.22
N GLU A 489 -0.75 -15.08 5.34
CA GLU A 489 -1.47 -15.64 4.19
C GLU A 489 -1.82 -14.52 3.22
N ILE A 490 -1.62 -14.79 1.93
CA ILE A 490 -1.87 -13.83 0.85
C ILE A 490 -2.90 -14.40 -0.11
N ASP A 491 -3.91 -13.59 -0.41
CA ASP A 491 -4.92 -13.92 -1.40
C ASP A 491 -4.47 -13.42 -2.78
N VAL A 492 -3.94 -14.35 -3.58
CA VAL A 492 -3.55 -14.11 -4.98
C VAL A 492 -4.73 -14.20 -5.95
N THR A 493 -5.90 -14.62 -5.46
CA THR A 493 -7.11 -14.78 -6.28
C THR A 493 -7.84 -13.46 -6.52
N VAL A 494 -7.33 -12.36 -5.96
CA VAL A 494 -7.83 -11.01 -6.19
C VAL A 494 -6.73 -10.07 -6.66
N ASP A 495 -7.13 -9.02 -7.36
CA ASP A 495 -6.25 -7.91 -7.74
C ASP A 495 -6.16 -6.84 -6.64
N GLN A 496 -5.49 -5.72 -6.91
CA GLN A 496 -5.37 -4.61 -5.97
C GLN A 496 -6.73 -4.08 -5.48
N THR A 497 -7.74 -4.07 -6.35
CA THR A 497 -9.08 -3.55 -6.01
C THR A 497 -9.90 -4.52 -5.16
N GLY A 498 -9.41 -5.75 -4.97
CA GLY A 498 -10.16 -6.85 -4.38
C GLY A 498 -11.07 -7.57 -5.39
N SER A 499 -10.97 -7.23 -6.69
CA SER A 499 -11.72 -7.91 -7.75
C SER A 499 -11.12 -9.29 -8.01
N LYS A 500 -11.98 -10.28 -8.21
CA LYS A 500 -11.55 -11.67 -8.43
C LYS A 500 -10.80 -11.82 -9.76
N ARG A 501 -9.68 -12.53 -9.71
CA ARG A 501 -8.97 -13.07 -10.86
C ARG A 501 -9.44 -14.49 -11.16
N SER A 502 -9.62 -14.82 -12.43
CA SER A 502 -9.86 -16.22 -12.80
C SER A 502 -8.64 -17.07 -12.44
N GLN A 503 -8.90 -18.28 -11.95
CA GLN A 503 -7.87 -19.26 -11.56
C GLN A 503 -7.94 -20.53 -12.42
N GLU A 504 -8.72 -20.49 -13.51
CA GLU A 504 -8.92 -21.62 -14.40
C GLU A 504 -7.73 -21.81 -15.36
N GLU A 505 -7.40 -23.05 -15.69
CA GLU A 505 -6.25 -23.40 -16.54
C GLU A 505 -6.43 -23.01 -18.02
N ILE A 506 -7.68 -22.78 -18.47
CA ILE A 506 -8.02 -22.60 -19.90
C ILE A 506 -8.37 -21.14 -20.25
N ASN A 507 -8.77 -20.33 -19.27
CA ASN A 507 -9.17 -18.92 -19.46
C ASN A 507 -8.77 -18.01 -18.28
N GLY A 508 -7.93 -18.50 -17.37
CA GLY A 508 -7.56 -17.81 -16.14
C GLY A 508 -6.36 -16.89 -16.26
N GLU A 509 -6.17 -16.29 -17.44
CA GLU A 509 -5.13 -15.29 -17.65
C GLU A 509 -5.28 -14.18 -16.61
N THR A 510 -4.19 -13.87 -15.93
CA THR A 510 -4.07 -12.73 -15.03
C THR A 510 -3.26 -11.67 -15.73
N ALA A 511 -3.76 -10.45 -15.76
CA ALA A 511 -2.97 -9.35 -16.29
C ALA A 511 -1.69 -9.15 -15.45
N PRO A 512 -0.58 -8.71 -16.07
CA PRO A 512 0.56 -8.23 -15.31
C PRO A 512 0.22 -6.95 -14.56
N GLY A 513 0.85 -6.80 -13.39
CA GLY A 513 0.69 -5.64 -12.54
C GLY A 513 -0.45 -5.75 -11.54
N ALA A 514 -0.70 -4.64 -10.86
CA ALA A 514 -1.56 -4.61 -9.67
C ALA A 514 -3.06 -4.64 -9.99
N TYR A 515 -3.44 -4.06 -11.13
CA TYR A 515 -4.81 -3.97 -11.60
C TYR A 515 -5.05 -4.98 -12.72
N ASP A 516 -6.02 -5.87 -12.53
CA ASP A 516 -6.28 -6.94 -13.50
C ASP A 516 -7.14 -6.48 -14.68
N PHE A 517 -6.54 -5.72 -15.60
CA PHE A 517 -7.24 -5.12 -16.73
C PHE A 517 -7.85 -6.12 -17.74
N LEU A 518 -7.55 -7.42 -17.63
CA LEU A 518 -8.22 -8.47 -18.41
C LEU A 518 -9.61 -8.81 -17.85
N THR A 519 -9.84 -8.52 -16.58
CA THR A 519 -11.14 -8.71 -15.94
C THR A 519 -12.05 -7.50 -16.12
N ASN A 520 -13.35 -7.74 -16.26
CA ASN A 520 -14.34 -6.67 -16.17
C ASN A 520 -14.50 -6.26 -14.71
N HIS A 521 -13.82 -5.20 -14.31
CA HIS A 521 -14.09 -4.48 -13.07
C HIS A 521 -15.45 -3.79 -13.20
N GLY A 522 -16.53 -4.53 -12.96
CA GLY A 522 -17.89 -4.01 -13.05
C GLY A 522 -18.04 -2.76 -12.18
N THR A 523 -18.84 -1.78 -12.62
CA THR A 523 -19.01 -0.51 -11.87
C THR A 523 -19.85 -0.67 -10.60
N GLY A 524 -19.94 -1.88 -10.03
CA GLY A 524 -20.89 -2.24 -8.97
C GLY A 524 -22.37 -2.23 -9.41
N ILE A 525 -22.64 -2.03 -10.70
CA ILE A 525 -23.99 -2.08 -11.28
C ILE A 525 -24.01 -3.35 -12.13
N THR A 526 -24.71 -4.39 -11.66
CA THR A 526 -25.11 -5.49 -12.52
C THR A 526 -25.94 -4.89 -13.65
N ASP A 527 -25.59 -5.19 -14.90
CA ASP A 527 -26.54 -4.99 -16.00
C ASP A 527 -27.82 -5.71 -15.58
N THR A 528 -28.86 -4.95 -15.23
CA THR A 528 -30.17 -5.53 -15.00
C THR A 528 -30.62 -6.00 -16.37
N ASN A 529 -30.45 -7.31 -16.62
CA ASN A 529 -30.96 -8.00 -17.80
C ASN A 529 -32.33 -7.45 -18.15
N SER A 530 -32.38 -6.56 -19.14
CA SER A 530 -33.64 -6.07 -19.65
C SER A 530 -34.15 -7.12 -20.64
N PRO A 531 -35.42 -7.53 -20.53
CA PRO A 531 -36.00 -8.49 -21.47
C PRO A 531 -35.85 -7.96 -22.90
N MET A 532 -35.58 -8.88 -23.84
CA MET A 532 -35.35 -8.70 -25.28
C MET A 532 -36.23 -7.62 -25.93
N SER A 533 -35.90 -6.34 -25.76
CA SER A 533 -36.58 -5.21 -26.40
C SER A 533 -35.55 -4.18 -26.87
N SER A 534 -35.87 -3.59 -28.02
CA SER A 534 -34.95 -3.01 -29.01
C SER A 534 -34.51 -1.57 -28.75
N LEU A 535 -34.66 -1.05 -27.53
CA LEU A 535 -34.29 0.34 -27.25
C LEU A 535 -32.80 0.47 -26.97
N LYS A 536 -32.17 1.46 -27.59
CA LYS A 536 -30.75 1.80 -27.41
C LYS A 536 -30.61 3.24 -26.94
N LEU A 537 -29.62 3.50 -26.10
CA LEU A 537 -29.23 4.85 -25.71
C LEU A 537 -28.11 5.34 -26.64
N GLN A 538 -28.31 6.50 -27.26
CA GLN A 538 -27.30 7.19 -28.07
C GLN A 538 -26.90 8.49 -27.36
N VAL A 539 -25.61 8.78 -27.29
CA VAL A 539 -25.10 10.05 -26.76
C VAL A 539 -25.19 11.12 -27.84
N SER A 540 -25.82 12.25 -27.54
CA SER A 540 -26.03 13.36 -28.49
C SER A 540 -25.35 14.67 -28.06
N GLY A 541 -24.80 14.72 -26.83
CA GLY A 541 -24.04 15.86 -26.29
C GLY A 541 -23.77 15.69 -24.80
N ASP A 542 -23.05 16.64 -24.19
CA ASP A 542 -22.78 16.63 -22.74
C ASP A 542 -24.09 16.75 -21.95
N GLY A 543 -24.42 15.71 -21.18
CA GLY A 543 -25.71 15.58 -20.49
C GLY A 543 -26.93 15.40 -21.39
N ILE A 544 -26.76 15.08 -22.69
CA ILE A 544 -27.87 14.90 -23.64
C ILE A 544 -27.80 13.52 -24.31
N TYR A 545 -28.90 12.79 -24.25
CA TYR A 545 -29.02 11.45 -24.82
C TYR A 545 -30.30 11.30 -25.64
N GLN A 546 -30.29 10.36 -26.59
CA GLN A 546 -31.45 9.98 -27.37
C GLN A 546 -31.73 8.48 -27.22
N ILE A 547 -32.99 8.12 -26.98
CA ILE A 547 -33.47 6.75 -26.99
C ILE A 547 -33.87 6.39 -28.42
N VAL A 548 -33.09 5.50 -29.02
CA VAL A 548 -33.27 4.98 -30.37
C VAL A 548 -34.13 3.71 -30.30
N GLY A 549 -35.10 3.58 -31.22
CA GLY A 549 -35.98 2.41 -31.31
C GLY A 549 -37.33 2.56 -30.61
N LEU A 550 -37.64 3.73 -30.04
CA LEU A 550 -39.00 4.06 -29.56
C LEU A 550 -39.94 4.23 -30.75
N THR A 551 -40.96 3.37 -30.84
CA THR A 551 -42.00 3.43 -31.88
C THR A 551 -43.18 4.32 -31.49
N ASP A 552 -43.40 4.52 -30.19
CA ASP A 552 -44.49 5.32 -29.64
C ASP A 552 -43.98 6.33 -28.61
N ASN A 553 -44.80 7.35 -28.33
CA ASN A 553 -44.52 8.31 -27.26
C ASN A 553 -44.45 7.61 -25.90
N ALA A 554 -43.28 7.59 -25.29
CA ALA A 554 -43.05 7.06 -23.95
C ALA A 554 -42.83 8.18 -22.93
N THR A 555 -43.00 7.85 -21.65
CA THR A 555 -42.50 8.69 -20.56
C THR A 555 -41.17 8.13 -20.07
N ILE A 556 -40.15 8.97 -20.04
CA ILE A 556 -38.83 8.62 -19.50
C ILE A 556 -38.78 9.11 -18.05
N HIS A 557 -38.54 8.23 -17.10
CA HIS A 557 -38.36 8.57 -15.69
C HIS A 557 -36.88 8.63 -15.34
N ILE A 558 -36.42 9.73 -14.76
CA ILE A 558 -35.04 9.89 -14.29
C ILE A 558 -35.02 9.71 -12.77
N TYR A 559 -34.11 8.88 -12.29
CA TYR A 559 -33.86 8.61 -10.89
C TYR A 559 -32.44 9.00 -10.53
N ASN A 560 -32.24 9.45 -9.29
CA ASN A 560 -30.90 9.57 -8.70
C ASN A 560 -30.38 8.19 -8.26
N LEU A 561 -29.12 8.14 -7.80
CA LEU A 561 -28.49 6.90 -7.35
C LEU A 561 -29.15 6.28 -6.11
N GLN A 562 -29.91 7.06 -5.34
CA GLN A 562 -30.72 6.55 -4.22
C GLN A 562 -32.05 5.91 -4.67
N GLY A 563 -32.32 5.83 -5.98
CA GLY A 563 -33.56 5.29 -6.52
C GLY A 563 -34.76 6.24 -6.42
N ILE A 564 -34.54 7.51 -6.08
CA ILE A 564 -35.59 8.52 -6.00
C ILE A 564 -35.83 9.11 -7.38
N ARG A 565 -37.09 9.13 -7.84
CA ARG A 565 -37.47 9.76 -9.11
C ARG A 565 -37.35 11.28 -8.99
N ILE A 566 -36.46 11.86 -9.79
CA ILE A 566 -36.18 13.30 -9.80
C ILE A 566 -36.81 14.02 -11.00
N ARG A 567 -37.14 13.30 -12.08
CA ARG A 567 -37.77 13.87 -13.27
C ARG A 567 -38.61 12.86 -14.03
N SER A 568 -39.61 13.36 -14.74
CA SER A 568 -40.30 12.64 -15.83
C SER A 568 -40.28 13.49 -17.08
N ILE A 569 -39.88 12.90 -18.21
CA ILE A 569 -39.90 13.52 -19.54
C ILE A 569 -41.04 12.85 -20.30
N THR A 570 -42.12 13.58 -20.54
CA THR A 570 -43.34 13.06 -21.16
C THR A 570 -43.30 13.26 -22.67
N GLN A 571 -43.66 12.23 -23.44
CA GLN A 571 -43.70 12.26 -24.92
C GLN A 571 -42.37 12.68 -25.56
N GLY A 572 -41.26 12.13 -25.05
CA GLY A 572 -39.92 12.44 -25.53
C GLY A 572 -39.09 11.19 -25.78
N ASN A 573 -38.19 11.26 -26.75
CA ASN A 573 -37.09 10.30 -26.94
C ASN A 573 -35.74 10.89 -26.51
N THR A 574 -35.71 12.13 -26.05
CA THR A 574 -34.47 12.84 -25.69
C THR A 574 -34.42 13.03 -24.17
N ILE A 575 -33.27 12.72 -23.59
CA ILE A 575 -32.94 12.98 -22.20
C ILE A 575 -32.00 14.16 -22.17
N ASP A 576 -32.44 15.29 -21.61
CA ASP A 576 -31.57 16.44 -21.35
C ASP A 576 -31.44 16.61 -19.83
N LEU A 577 -30.21 16.46 -19.33
CA LEU A 577 -29.87 16.53 -17.92
C LEU A 577 -29.16 17.83 -17.56
N ARG A 578 -28.91 18.74 -18.51
CA ARG A 578 -28.04 19.93 -18.36
C ARG A 578 -28.54 21.00 -17.39
N ASP A 579 -29.66 20.78 -16.73
CA ASP A 579 -30.16 21.56 -15.58
C ASP A 579 -30.07 20.86 -14.20
N LEU A 580 -29.79 19.55 -14.11
CA LEU A 580 -29.43 18.82 -12.88
C LEU A 580 -28.03 19.16 -12.28
N THR A 581 -27.55 18.40 -11.29
CA THR A 581 -26.16 18.51 -10.81
C THR A 581 -25.27 17.57 -11.63
N LYS A 582 -23.96 17.82 -11.71
CA LYS A 582 -23.04 16.84 -12.30
C LYS A 582 -23.09 15.53 -11.51
N GLY A 583 -23.22 14.41 -12.20
CA GLY A 583 -23.43 13.11 -11.56
C GLY A 583 -24.05 12.05 -12.46
N ILE A 584 -24.25 10.86 -11.88
CA ILE A 584 -24.84 9.70 -12.55
C ILE A 584 -26.32 9.60 -12.19
N TYR A 585 -27.13 9.29 -13.20
CA TYR A 585 -28.57 9.11 -13.10
C TYR A 585 -29.01 7.83 -13.81
N MET A 586 -30.21 7.34 -13.45
CA MET A 586 -30.84 6.21 -14.10
C MET A 586 -32.07 6.69 -14.88
N ALA A 587 -32.14 6.38 -16.16
CA ALA A 587 -33.28 6.67 -17.01
C ALA A 587 -34.07 5.38 -17.27
N ASN A 588 -35.32 5.31 -16.83
CA ASN A 588 -36.22 4.20 -17.12
C ASN A 588 -37.24 4.61 -18.19
N VAL A 589 -37.37 3.81 -19.23
CA VAL A 589 -38.35 3.98 -20.30
C VAL A 589 -38.92 2.62 -20.69
N ASN A 590 -40.24 2.49 -20.68
CA ASN A 590 -40.95 1.23 -20.96
C ASN A 590 -40.41 0.01 -20.19
N GLY A 591 -39.95 0.21 -18.95
CA GLY A 591 -39.39 -0.85 -18.10
C GLY A 591 -37.91 -1.16 -18.36
N GLN A 592 -37.30 -0.60 -19.41
CA GLN A 592 -35.86 -0.70 -19.67
C GLN A 592 -35.12 0.46 -18.99
N THR A 593 -34.01 0.16 -18.33
CA THR A 593 -33.23 1.14 -17.56
C THR A 593 -31.87 1.39 -18.22
N PHE A 594 -31.50 2.66 -18.34
CA PHE A 594 -30.24 3.13 -18.89
C PHE A 594 -29.47 3.95 -17.86
N LYS A 595 -28.15 3.82 -17.85
CA LYS A 595 -27.25 4.71 -17.10
C LYS A 595 -26.96 5.94 -17.97
N VAL A 596 -27.14 7.13 -17.39
CA VAL A 596 -26.87 8.43 -18.05
C VAL A 596 -26.09 9.32 -17.08
N ALA A 597 -25.25 10.21 -17.59
CA ALA A 597 -24.41 11.10 -16.80
C ALA A 597 -24.64 12.56 -17.20
N ARG A 598 -24.27 13.48 -16.32
CA ARG A 598 -24.27 14.92 -16.58
C ARG A 598 -23.04 15.59 -15.97
#